data_AF-A0A937X2Q5-F1
#
_entry.id   AF-A0A937X2Q5-F1
#
_cell.length_a   1.000
_cell.length_b   1.000
_cell.length_c   1.000
_cell.angle_alpha   90.00
_cell.angle_beta   90.00
_cell.angle_gamma   90.00
#
_symmetry.space_group_name_H-M   'P 1'
#
loop_
_entity.id
_entity.type
_entity.pdbx_description
1 polymer ?
#
loop_
_entity_poly.entity_id
_entity_poly.type
_entity_poly.pdbx_seq_one_letter_code
_entity_poly.pdbx_strand_id
1 'polypeptide(L)'
;MGFLAGAGTGAIWTRLVPQAPDVLGLKNDEPGIRVMDDKGVLIAEINPRSVRLDLARGWDVEQAAFLDENALLYFTGPFFEEQKGHNNYEARAIGDLYFYGQLTLASAASRPFADRRYHFGITKRRRAQFGFGGWKRSYDRKFRVFVGGLGFLYDERGQTPHERYSDPYATFKQRLHEAVPRERLIVGRDKAGRLMVLKTPPRTTAKAAAIARDEGLIEAYYVDQGNKARFIVPGQIDDRPRHNLPYLLRVAERDHPWVTPTERPKKRRKRAAAD
;
A
#
# COMPACT_ATOMS: atom_id res chain seq x y z
N MET A 1 32.17 68.48 -4.87
CA MET A 1 32.83 67.57 -5.84
C MET A 1 33.04 66.24 -5.16
N GLY A 2 32.37 65.20 -5.65
CA GLY A 2 32.36 63.87 -5.02
C GLY A 2 33.58 63.02 -5.35
N PHE A 3 33.94 62.15 -4.42
CA PHE A 3 34.87 61.05 -4.61
C PHE A 3 34.15 59.70 -4.54
N LEU A 4 34.69 58.76 -5.29
CA LEU A 4 34.20 57.42 -5.64
C LEU A 4 34.42 56.34 -4.55
N ALA A 5 33.64 55.28 -4.72
CA ALA A 5 33.94 53.84 -4.55
C ALA A 5 33.68 53.14 -3.19
N GLY A 6 33.02 51.97 -3.28
CA GLY A 6 33.04 50.95 -2.24
C GLY A 6 31.87 49.97 -2.29
N ALA A 7 32.11 48.76 -2.80
CA ALA A 7 31.14 47.69 -2.99
C ALA A 7 30.62 47.06 -1.69
N GLY A 8 29.42 46.47 -1.74
CA GLY A 8 28.83 45.69 -0.66
C GLY A 8 27.69 44.80 -1.16
N THR A 9 28.06 43.67 -1.77
CA THR A 9 27.19 42.53 -2.04
C THR A 9 26.43 42.09 -0.79
N GLY A 10 25.10 42.18 -0.81
CA GLY A 10 24.21 41.56 0.16
C GLY A 10 23.14 40.76 -0.56
N ALA A 11 23.52 39.60 -1.10
CA ALA A 11 22.56 38.61 -1.56
C ALA A 11 21.75 38.14 -0.34
N ILE A 12 20.48 38.55 -0.27
CA ILE A 12 19.53 38.04 0.71
C ILE A 12 19.24 36.59 0.31
N TRP A 13 19.98 35.66 0.90
CA TRP A 13 19.60 34.25 0.92
C TRP A 13 18.38 34.11 1.81
N THR A 14 17.19 34.29 1.23
CA THR A 14 15.95 33.85 1.85
C THR A 14 16.05 32.34 1.96
N ARG A 15 16.43 31.86 3.15
CA ARG A 15 16.36 30.45 3.53
C ARG A 15 14.90 30.03 3.31
N LEU A 16 14.64 29.27 2.24
CA LEU A 16 13.39 28.57 2.01
C LEU A 16 13.23 27.60 3.19
N VAL A 17 12.54 28.07 4.23
CA VAL A 17 11.98 27.21 5.26
C VAL A 17 11.10 26.22 4.51
N PRO A 18 11.31 24.90 4.63
CA PRO A 18 10.40 23.93 4.04
C PRO A 18 9.01 24.24 4.57
N GLN A 19 8.09 24.63 3.68
CA GLN A 19 6.70 24.77 4.07
C GLN A 19 6.25 23.39 4.57
N ALA A 20 5.72 23.35 5.80
CA ALA A 20 5.10 22.18 6.35
C ALA A 20 4.00 21.72 5.36
N PRO A 21 3.82 20.40 5.16
CA PRO A 21 2.81 19.89 4.23
C PRO A 21 1.45 20.47 4.59
N ASP A 22 0.66 20.80 3.56
CA ASP A 22 -0.72 21.23 3.73
C ASP A 22 -1.45 20.11 4.48
N VAL A 23 -1.78 20.39 5.73
CA VAL A 23 -2.58 19.49 6.55
C VAL A 23 -3.98 19.53 5.96
N LEU A 24 -4.25 18.71 4.93
CA LEU A 24 -5.61 18.29 4.67
C LEU A 24 -6.14 17.81 6.03
N GLY A 25 -7.28 18.33 6.48
CA GLY A 25 -7.94 17.97 7.74
C GLY A 25 -8.39 16.50 7.83
N LEU A 26 -7.68 15.60 7.15
CA LEU A 26 -7.68 14.16 7.31
C LEU A 26 -7.35 13.86 8.76
N LYS A 27 -8.02 12.86 9.35
CA LYS A 27 -7.87 12.41 10.75
C LYS A 27 -6.40 12.51 11.21
N ASN A 28 -6.03 13.64 11.81
CA ASN A 28 -4.63 13.92 12.19
C ASN A 28 -4.34 13.51 13.63
N ASP A 29 -5.36 13.11 14.38
CA ASP A 29 -5.25 12.89 15.83
C ASP A 29 -5.86 11.55 16.28
N GLU A 30 -6.13 10.62 15.36
CA GLU A 30 -6.62 9.30 15.77
C GLU A 30 -5.46 8.42 16.27
N PRO A 31 -5.66 7.68 17.39
CA PRO A 31 -4.58 6.97 18.05
C PRO A 31 -4.02 5.87 17.15
N GLY A 32 -2.98 6.19 16.39
CA GLY A 32 -2.21 5.23 15.62
C GLY A 32 -2.19 5.40 14.10
N ILE A 33 -2.80 6.44 13.54
CA ILE A 33 -2.57 6.84 12.15
C ILE A 33 -2.44 8.35 12.03
N ARG A 34 -1.57 8.82 11.15
CA ARG A 34 -1.57 10.21 10.67
C ARG A 34 -1.69 10.20 9.17
N VAL A 35 -2.66 10.94 8.63
CA VAL A 35 -2.87 11.05 7.18
C VAL A 35 -2.59 12.49 6.73
N MET A 36 -1.79 12.65 5.68
CA MET A 36 -1.33 13.93 5.16
C MET A 36 -1.39 13.94 3.64
N ASP A 37 -1.40 15.14 3.06
CA ASP A 37 -1.11 15.35 1.64
C ASP A 37 0.07 16.33 1.53
N ASP A 38 1.20 15.86 1.01
CA ASP A 38 2.32 16.72 0.63
C ASP A 38 2.36 16.85 -0.89
N LYS A 39 1.91 17.99 -1.42
CA LYS A 39 1.99 18.35 -2.85
C LYS A 39 1.39 17.27 -3.78
N GLY A 40 0.26 16.71 -3.37
CA GLY A 40 -0.48 15.65 -4.07
C GLY A 40 -0.03 14.24 -3.72
N VAL A 41 0.91 14.06 -2.78
CA VAL A 41 1.30 12.75 -2.23
C VAL A 41 0.50 12.49 -0.98
N LEU A 42 -0.44 11.54 -1.04
CA LEU A 42 -1.17 11.09 0.14
C LEU A 42 -0.25 10.19 0.98
N ILE A 43 -0.13 10.47 2.26
CA ILE A 43 0.77 9.76 3.17
C ILE A 43 -0.06 9.28 4.36
N ALA A 44 0.07 8.00 4.71
CA ALA A 44 -0.43 7.46 5.97
C ALA A 44 0.73 6.91 6.79
N GLU A 45 0.98 7.51 7.95
CA GLU A 45 1.90 6.99 8.97
C GLU A 45 1.12 6.15 9.97
N ILE A 46 1.35 4.84 10.00
CA ILE A 46 0.57 3.87 10.76
C ILE A 46 1.44 3.31 11.90
N ASN A 47 1.01 3.49 13.14
CA ASN A 47 1.59 2.85 14.30
C ASN A 47 1.00 1.44 14.49
N PRO A 48 1.74 0.36 14.17
CA PRO A 48 1.23 -1.00 14.23
C PRO A 48 0.87 -1.48 15.65
N ARG A 49 1.21 -0.70 16.69
CA ARG A 49 0.82 -0.99 18.07
C ARG A 49 -0.63 -0.63 18.39
N SER A 50 -1.13 0.42 17.76
CA SER A 50 -2.44 1.01 18.05
C SER A 50 -3.52 0.63 17.03
N VAL A 51 -3.11 0.06 15.89
CA VAL A 51 -4.06 -0.35 14.85
C VAL A 51 -4.15 -1.87 14.67
N ARG A 52 -5.19 -2.27 13.97
CA ARG A 52 -5.41 -3.60 13.40
C ARG A 52 -5.32 -3.50 11.87
N LEU A 53 -4.73 -4.50 11.23
CA LEU A 53 -4.69 -4.62 9.76
C LEU A 53 -5.53 -5.81 9.33
N ASP A 54 -6.60 -5.57 8.59
CA ASP A 54 -7.49 -6.59 8.04
C ASP A 54 -7.44 -6.61 6.51
N LEU A 55 -8.10 -7.60 5.92
CA LEU A 55 -8.19 -7.75 4.47
C LEU A 55 -9.66 -7.77 4.07
N ALA A 56 -10.09 -6.74 3.35
CA ALA A 56 -11.33 -6.76 2.60
C ALA A 56 -11.09 -7.54 1.30
N ARG A 57 -11.94 -8.54 1.06
CA ARG A 57 -11.88 -9.44 -0.09
C ARG A 57 -13.18 -9.37 -0.87
N GLY A 58 -13.07 -9.53 -2.18
CA GLY A 58 -14.22 -9.58 -3.09
C GLY A 58 -14.20 -8.43 -4.08
N TRP A 59 -14.95 -8.59 -5.17
CA TRP A 59 -15.10 -7.54 -6.17
C TRP A 59 -15.96 -6.39 -5.63
N ASP A 60 -15.69 -5.16 -6.08
CA ASP A 60 -16.47 -3.95 -5.74
C ASP A 60 -16.47 -3.57 -4.25
N VAL A 61 -15.41 -3.91 -3.52
CA VAL A 61 -15.31 -3.60 -2.08
C VAL A 61 -15.07 -2.12 -1.79
N GLU A 62 -14.72 -1.31 -2.78
CA GLU A 62 -14.34 0.09 -2.60
C GLU A 62 -15.49 0.96 -2.07
N GLN A 63 -16.73 0.71 -2.51
CA GLN A 63 -17.89 1.42 -1.97
C GLN A 63 -18.12 1.11 -0.50
N ALA A 64 -18.00 -0.17 -0.12
CA ALA A 64 -18.13 -0.59 1.27
C ALA A 64 -16.97 -0.01 2.10
N ALA A 65 -15.77 0.03 1.54
CA ALA A 65 -14.60 0.65 2.18
C ALA A 65 -14.80 2.15 2.43
N PHE A 66 -15.37 2.89 1.48
CA PHE A 66 -15.64 4.31 1.66
C PHE A 66 -16.72 4.59 2.73
N LEU A 67 -17.67 3.67 2.89
CA LEU A 67 -18.77 3.77 3.87
C LEU A 67 -18.44 3.13 5.23
N ASP A 68 -17.28 2.49 5.40
CA ASP A 68 -16.92 1.87 6.67
C ASP A 68 -16.41 2.92 7.66
N GLU A 69 -17.33 3.47 8.45
CA GLU A 69 -17.05 4.45 9.50
C GLU A 69 -16.09 3.93 10.59
N ASN A 70 -15.92 2.61 10.70
CA ASN A 70 -15.04 1.99 11.68
C ASN A 70 -13.62 1.78 11.17
N ALA A 71 -13.34 2.11 9.92
CA ALA A 71 -12.01 2.07 9.35
C ALA A 71 -11.31 3.43 9.43
N LEU A 72 -9.99 3.37 9.53
CA LEU A 72 -9.10 4.52 9.49
C LEU A 72 -8.60 4.79 8.08
N LEU A 73 -8.33 3.71 7.33
CA LEU A 73 -7.77 3.76 5.98
C LEU A 73 -8.06 2.43 5.28
N TYR A 74 -8.31 2.49 3.98
CA TYR A 74 -8.10 1.37 3.08
C TYR A 74 -7.05 1.71 2.04
N PHE A 75 -6.22 0.74 1.70
CA PHE A 75 -5.26 0.89 0.62
C PHE A 75 -5.10 -0.42 -0.16
N THR A 76 -4.63 -0.34 -1.41
CA THR A 76 -4.52 -1.52 -2.26
C THR A 76 -3.67 -2.62 -1.63
N GLY A 77 -4.21 -3.83 -1.66
CA GLY A 77 -3.55 -5.03 -1.16
C GLY A 77 -2.49 -5.61 -2.12
N PRO A 78 -2.13 -6.89 -1.94
CA PRO A 78 -1.10 -7.53 -2.76
C PRO A 78 -1.48 -7.59 -4.23
N PHE A 79 -0.49 -7.82 -5.08
CA PHE A 79 -0.72 -8.24 -6.47
C PHE A 79 -1.64 -9.45 -6.54
N PHE A 80 -2.51 -9.46 -7.54
CA PHE A 80 -3.40 -10.57 -7.82
C PHE A 80 -3.42 -10.92 -9.30
N GLU A 81 -3.81 -12.17 -9.56
CA GLU A 81 -4.13 -12.68 -10.88
C GLU A 81 -5.60 -13.09 -10.92
N GLU A 82 -6.24 -12.92 -12.08
CA GLU A 82 -7.55 -13.49 -12.35
C GLU A 82 -7.36 -14.93 -12.81
N GLN A 83 -8.00 -15.87 -12.13
CA GLN A 83 -8.03 -17.27 -12.51
C GLN A 83 -9.43 -17.66 -12.97
N LYS A 84 -9.54 -18.51 -13.98
CA LYS A 84 -10.83 -19.13 -14.33
C LYS A 84 -11.24 -20.08 -13.20
N GLY A 85 -12.29 -19.73 -12.46
CA GLY A 85 -12.96 -20.59 -11.50
C GLY A 85 -14.07 -21.42 -12.14
N HIS A 86 -14.75 -22.24 -11.34
CA HIS A 86 -15.78 -23.19 -11.82
C HIS A 86 -17.00 -22.50 -12.48
N ASN A 87 -17.30 -21.25 -12.13
CA ASN A 87 -18.47 -20.52 -12.67
C ASN A 87 -18.20 -19.02 -12.96
N ASN A 88 -16.99 -18.49 -12.74
CA ASN A 88 -16.57 -17.10 -12.99
C ASN A 88 -15.04 -16.94 -12.83
N TYR A 89 -14.50 -15.77 -13.16
CA TYR A 89 -13.13 -15.40 -12.79
C TYR A 89 -13.03 -15.12 -11.29
N GLU A 90 -12.05 -15.73 -10.63
CA GLU A 90 -11.71 -15.50 -9.23
C GLU A 90 -10.38 -14.76 -9.16
N ALA A 91 -10.35 -13.67 -8.40
CA ALA A 91 -9.09 -13.02 -8.08
C ALA A 91 -8.34 -13.83 -7.02
N ARG A 92 -7.05 -14.06 -7.28
CA ARG A 92 -6.17 -14.76 -6.35
C ARG A 92 -4.90 -13.95 -6.12
N ALA A 93 -4.59 -13.70 -4.86
CA ALA A 93 -3.33 -13.08 -4.48
C ALA A 93 -2.15 -13.92 -4.98
N ILE A 94 -1.15 -13.22 -5.53
CA ILE A 94 0.06 -13.81 -6.09
C ILE A 94 1.05 -14.20 -4.98
N GLY A 95 0.97 -13.57 -3.82
CA GLY A 95 1.70 -13.97 -2.62
C GLY A 95 0.83 -14.63 -1.56
N ASP A 96 1.48 -15.29 -0.61
CA ASP A 96 0.80 -15.85 0.56
C ASP A 96 0.26 -14.73 1.45
N LEU A 97 -0.91 -14.97 2.05
CA LEU A 97 -1.57 -14.06 2.97
C LEU A 97 -1.83 -14.76 4.28
N TYR A 98 -1.47 -14.14 5.39
CA TYR A 98 -1.80 -14.64 6.72
C TYR A 98 -2.42 -13.53 7.54
N PHE A 99 -3.64 -13.76 8.02
CA PHE A 99 -4.35 -12.81 8.87
C PHE A 99 -4.90 -13.56 10.09
N TYR A 100 -4.36 -13.27 11.26
CA TYR A 100 -4.87 -13.72 12.56
C TYR A 100 -5.14 -15.23 12.66
N GLY A 101 -4.21 -16.05 12.16
CA GLY A 101 -4.34 -17.52 12.20
C GLY A 101 -4.84 -18.14 10.91
N GLN A 102 -5.35 -17.33 9.97
CA GLN A 102 -5.85 -17.81 8.69
C GLN A 102 -4.81 -17.60 7.59
N LEU A 103 -4.25 -18.71 7.10
CA LEU A 103 -3.33 -18.73 5.96
C LEU A 103 -4.11 -18.95 4.66
N THR A 104 -3.96 -18.04 3.70
CA THR A 104 -4.35 -18.21 2.30
C THR A 104 -3.10 -18.29 1.46
N LEU A 105 -2.85 -19.45 0.85
CA LEU A 105 -1.66 -19.67 0.03
C LEU A 105 -1.83 -19.06 -1.35
N ALA A 106 -0.72 -18.56 -1.91
CA ALA A 106 -0.63 -18.12 -3.30
C ALA A 106 -1.20 -19.17 -4.27
N SER A 107 -1.58 -18.75 -5.47
CA SER A 107 -2.04 -19.67 -6.52
C SER A 107 -0.99 -20.73 -6.84
N ALA A 108 -1.43 -21.89 -7.35
CA ALA A 108 -0.52 -22.94 -7.77
C ALA A 108 0.49 -22.46 -8.83
N ALA A 109 0.09 -21.53 -9.70
CA ALA A 109 0.96 -20.92 -10.71
C ALA A 109 1.98 -19.95 -10.10
N SER A 110 1.57 -19.17 -9.09
CA SER A 110 2.41 -18.14 -8.48
C SER A 110 3.27 -18.64 -7.30
N ARG A 111 2.90 -19.74 -6.66
CA ARG A 111 3.57 -20.29 -5.47
C ARG A 111 5.02 -20.72 -5.70
N PRO A 112 5.42 -21.32 -6.85
CA PRO A 112 6.82 -21.62 -7.13
C PRO A 112 7.76 -20.40 -7.13
N PHE A 113 7.19 -19.19 -7.21
CA PHE A 113 7.93 -17.93 -7.17
C PHE A 113 7.73 -17.17 -5.86
N ALA A 114 7.00 -17.72 -4.88
CA ALA A 114 6.73 -17.04 -3.62
C ALA A 114 8.03 -16.76 -2.84
N ASP A 115 9.02 -17.65 -2.92
CA ASP A 115 10.35 -17.48 -2.35
C ASP A 115 11.20 -16.40 -3.05
N ARG A 116 10.73 -15.87 -4.19
CA ARG A 116 11.42 -14.85 -5.00
C ARG A 116 10.85 -13.44 -4.84
N ARG A 117 9.91 -13.24 -3.92
CA ARG A 117 9.17 -11.98 -3.77
C ARG A 117 9.32 -11.42 -2.36
N TYR A 118 9.02 -10.14 -2.23
CA TYR A 118 9.02 -9.50 -0.92
C TYR A 118 7.68 -9.67 -0.22
N HIS A 119 7.73 -9.51 1.09
CA HIS A 119 6.57 -9.47 1.96
C HIS A 119 6.72 -8.35 2.97
N PHE A 120 5.58 -7.94 3.52
CA PHE A 120 5.54 -7.22 4.77
C PHE A 120 4.60 -7.91 5.74
N GLY A 121 4.73 -7.61 7.02
CA GLY A 121 3.84 -8.14 8.03
C GLY A 121 3.89 -7.36 9.33
N ILE A 122 2.85 -7.55 10.12
CA ILE A 122 2.78 -7.08 11.50
C ILE A 122 3.08 -8.25 12.42
N THR A 123 4.15 -8.14 13.19
CA THR A 123 4.58 -9.19 14.13
C THR A 123 3.62 -9.32 15.32
N LYS A 124 3.68 -10.43 16.06
CA LYS A 124 2.95 -10.62 17.33
C LYS A 124 3.31 -9.57 18.38
N ARG A 125 4.54 -9.03 18.31
CA ARG A 125 5.06 -7.89 19.09
C ARG A 125 4.67 -6.53 18.51
N ARG A 126 3.76 -6.48 17.54
CA ARG A 126 3.19 -5.25 16.97
C ARG A 126 4.25 -4.32 16.36
N ARG A 127 5.13 -4.91 15.56
CA ARG A 127 6.13 -4.19 14.75
C ARG A 127 5.90 -4.51 13.28
N ALA A 128 5.98 -3.50 12.43
CA ALA A 128 6.09 -3.69 11.00
C ALA A 128 7.44 -4.34 10.69
N GLN A 129 7.43 -5.39 9.88
CA GLN A 129 8.63 -6.06 9.42
C GLN A 129 8.46 -6.44 7.95
N PHE A 130 9.48 -6.14 7.17
CA PHE A 130 9.59 -6.54 5.78
C PHE A 130 10.65 -7.61 5.65
N GLY A 131 10.59 -8.34 4.54
CA GLY A 131 11.54 -9.39 4.26
C GLY A 131 11.29 -10.06 2.93
N PHE A 132 12.11 -11.05 2.65
CA PHE A 132 12.12 -11.77 1.39
C PHE A 132 11.60 -13.21 1.56
N GLY A 133 10.90 -13.66 0.53
CA GLY A 133 10.36 -15.01 0.37
C GLY A 133 8.93 -15.20 0.87
N GLY A 134 8.41 -16.41 0.63
CA GLY A 134 7.03 -16.81 0.95
C GLY A 134 6.82 -17.19 2.42
N TRP A 135 5.60 -17.64 2.72
CA TRP A 135 5.22 -18.06 4.06
C TRP A 135 6.02 -19.30 4.52
N LYS A 136 6.43 -19.31 5.79
CA LYS A 136 7.14 -20.43 6.43
C LYS A 136 6.41 -20.81 7.71
N ARG A 137 6.40 -22.10 8.08
CA ARG A 137 5.76 -22.56 9.33
C ARG A 137 6.31 -21.84 10.58
N SER A 138 7.59 -21.46 10.57
CA SER A 138 8.18 -20.66 11.65
C SER A 138 7.51 -19.30 11.84
N TYR A 139 6.81 -18.78 10.83
CA TYR A 139 6.11 -17.49 10.86
C TYR A 139 4.80 -17.51 11.65
N ASP A 140 4.20 -18.69 11.89
CA ASP A 140 3.01 -18.85 12.76
C ASP A 140 3.22 -18.26 14.15
N ARG A 141 4.45 -18.32 14.67
CA ARG A 141 4.83 -17.78 15.99
C ARG A 141 5.28 -16.32 15.93
N LYS A 142 5.52 -15.79 14.73
CA LYS A 142 6.13 -14.47 14.53
C LYS A 142 5.12 -13.41 14.10
N PHE A 143 4.24 -13.72 13.15
CA PHE A 143 3.35 -12.75 12.53
C PHE A 143 1.90 -12.88 13.03
N ARG A 144 1.21 -11.75 13.09
CA ARG A 144 -0.27 -11.65 13.15
C ARG A 144 -0.84 -11.39 11.77
N VAL A 145 -0.12 -10.58 10.98
CA VAL A 145 -0.43 -10.26 9.59
C VAL A 145 0.81 -10.51 8.75
N PHE A 146 0.64 -11.10 7.58
CA PHE A 146 1.65 -11.24 6.55
C PHE A 146 1.00 -11.10 5.18
N VAL A 147 1.62 -10.28 4.35
CA VAL A 147 1.21 -10.01 2.98
C VAL A 147 2.42 -10.19 2.09
N GLY A 148 2.44 -11.31 1.36
CA GLY A 148 3.48 -11.61 0.39
C GLY A 148 3.16 -11.09 -1.01
N GLY A 149 4.14 -11.23 -1.90
CA GLY A 149 3.98 -10.95 -3.32
C GLY A 149 4.25 -9.50 -3.69
N LEU A 150 4.99 -8.76 -2.87
CA LEU A 150 5.36 -7.36 -3.12
C LEU A 150 6.52 -7.24 -4.11
N GLY A 151 6.58 -6.08 -4.78
CA GLY A 151 7.73 -5.63 -5.55
C GLY A 151 8.70 -4.79 -4.71
N PHE A 152 10.00 -4.91 -5.01
CA PHE A 152 11.07 -4.16 -4.33
C PHE A 152 11.28 -2.77 -4.92
N LEU A 153 11.49 -1.76 -4.07
CA LEU A 153 12.04 -0.45 -4.51
C LEU A 153 13.44 -0.24 -3.97
N TYR A 154 13.61 -0.24 -2.65
CA TYR A 154 14.89 -0.08 -1.99
C TYR A 154 14.86 -0.49 -0.51
N ASP A 155 16.04 -0.72 0.06
CA ASP A 155 16.28 -0.87 1.49
C ASP A 155 17.61 -0.20 1.87
N GLU A 156 17.53 0.91 2.60
CA GLU A 156 18.69 1.70 3.02
C GLU A 156 19.45 1.08 4.20
N ARG A 157 18.94 0.00 4.79
CA ARG A 157 19.66 -0.77 5.82
C ARG A 157 20.73 -1.69 5.22
N GLY A 158 20.97 -1.58 3.92
CA GLY A 158 22.00 -2.33 3.20
C GLY A 158 21.57 -3.72 2.75
N GLN A 159 20.27 -4.03 2.70
CA GLN A 159 19.81 -5.24 2.03
C GLN A 159 19.77 -4.96 0.52
N THR A 160 20.74 -5.49 -0.22
CA THR A 160 20.59 -5.61 -1.67
C THR A 160 19.38 -6.47 -1.99
N PRO A 161 18.74 -6.29 -3.16
CA PRO A 161 17.76 -7.24 -3.61
C PRO A 161 18.32 -8.65 -3.49
N HIS A 162 17.60 -9.54 -2.80
CA HIS A 162 18.06 -10.92 -2.64
C HIS A 162 18.36 -11.51 -4.03
N GLU A 163 19.44 -12.29 -4.19
CA GLU A 163 19.91 -12.76 -5.52
C GLU A 163 18.85 -13.54 -6.29
N ARG A 164 18.00 -14.27 -5.56
CA ARG A 164 16.85 -15.02 -6.11
C ARG A 164 15.60 -14.16 -6.36
N TYR A 165 15.65 -12.86 -6.09
CA TYR A 165 14.53 -11.96 -6.36
C TYR A 165 14.24 -12.00 -7.85
N SER A 166 13.01 -12.33 -8.16
CA SER A 166 12.46 -12.24 -9.49
C SER A 166 11.27 -11.34 -9.36
N ASP A 167 11.36 -10.15 -9.94
CA ASP A 167 10.16 -9.36 -10.12
C ASP A 167 9.19 -10.23 -10.94
N PRO A 168 8.02 -10.61 -10.38
CA PRO A 168 7.07 -11.49 -11.06
C PRO A 168 6.59 -10.92 -12.39
N TYR A 169 6.88 -9.64 -12.64
CA TYR A 169 6.48 -8.93 -13.82
C TYR A 169 7.64 -8.42 -14.66
N ALA A 170 8.91 -8.83 -14.45
CA ALA A 170 10.12 -8.41 -15.20
C ALA A 170 10.10 -8.54 -16.75
N THR A 171 8.95 -8.81 -17.33
CA THR A 171 8.58 -8.61 -18.74
C THR A 171 8.89 -7.19 -19.25
N PHE A 172 9.10 -7.08 -20.56
CA PHE A 172 9.25 -5.80 -21.25
C PHE A 172 8.09 -4.83 -20.96
N LYS A 173 6.86 -5.32 -20.93
CA LYS A 173 5.65 -4.53 -20.64
C LYS A 173 5.72 -3.87 -19.27
N GLN A 174 6.23 -4.55 -18.25
CA GLN A 174 6.36 -3.96 -16.93
C GLN A 174 7.53 -2.99 -16.83
N ARG A 175 8.67 -3.28 -17.46
CA ARG A 175 9.77 -2.30 -17.53
C ARG A 175 9.30 -0.99 -18.15
N LEU A 176 8.44 -1.07 -19.17
CA LEU A 176 7.73 0.10 -19.69
C LEU A 176 6.78 0.71 -18.64
N HIS A 177 5.99 -0.10 -17.93
CA HIS A 177 5.15 0.41 -16.84
C HIS A 177 5.93 1.13 -15.74
N GLU A 178 7.16 0.72 -15.44
CA GLU A 178 8.04 1.38 -14.46
C GLU A 178 8.60 2.71 -14.98
N ALA A 179 8.92 2.76 -16.28
CA ALA A 179 9.41 3.95 -16.95
C ALA A 179 8.32 5.00 -17.24
N VAL A 180 7.04 4.61 -17.24
CA VAL A 180 5.90 5.51 -17.54
C VAL A 180 5.31 6.11 -16.24
N PRO A 181 4.94 7.40 -16.25
CA PRO A 181 4.21 8.01 -15.14
C PRO A 181 2.86 7.33 -14.87
N ARG A 182 2.69 6.81 -13.65
CA ARG A 182 1.45 6.22 -13.15
C ARG A 182 1.31 6.50 -11.66
N GLU A 183 0.09 6.51 -11.15
CA GLU A 183 -0.12 6.55 -9.70
C GLU A 183 0.60 5.36 -9.06
N ARG A 184 1.34 5.65 -7.98
CA ARG A 184 2.10 4.63 -7.26
C ARG A 184 1.61 4.56 -5.83
N LEU A 185 1.45 3.34 -5.32
CA LEU A 185 1.14 3.04 -3.94
C LEU A 185 2.32 2.31 -3.31
N ILE A 186 3.04 2.99 -2.43
CA ILE A 186 4.25 2.49 -1.80
C ILE A 186 3.92 2.10 -0.36
N VAL A 187 4.43 0.96 0.08
CA VAL A 187 4.35 0.51 1.48
C VAL A 187 5.75 0.30 2.00
N GLY A 188 6.03 0.81 3.18
CA GLY A 188 7.37 0.73 3.75
C GLY A 188 7.45 1.03 5.23
N ARG A 189 8.66 1.25 5.73
CA ARG A 189 8.90 1.59 7.13
C ARG A 189 9.81 2.81 7.23
N ASP A 190 9.53 3.65 8.22
CA ASP A 190 10.44 4.73 8.61
C ASP A 190 11.49 4.26 9.64
N LYS A 191 12.35 5.20 10.06
CA LYS A 191 13.35 4.98 11.11
C LYS A 191 12.74 4.66 12.47
N ALA A 192 11.55 5.18 12.78
CA ALA A 192 10.83 4.92 14.03
C ALA A 192 10.17 3.52 14.06
N GLY A 193 10.11 2.84 12.93
CA GLY A 193 9.50 1.52 12.80
C GLY A 193 8.00 1.55 12.51
N ARG A 194 7.45 2.72 12.15
CA ARG A 194 6.06 2.90 11.73
C ARG A 194 5.88 2.38 10.31
N LEU A 195 4.74 1.74 10.06
CA LEU A 195 4.35 1.36 8.70
C LEU A 195 3.93 2.64 7.98
N MET A 196 4.45 2.89 6.78
CA MET A 196 4.01 4.03 5.97
C MET A 196 3.38 3.53 4.68
N VAL A 197 2.31 4.19 4.27
CA VAL A 197 1.66 3.99 2.96
C VAL A 197 1.62 5.32 2.24
N LEU A 198 2.17 5.39 1.02
CA LEU A 198 2.22 6.60 0.21
C LEU A 198 1.49 6.37 -1.10
N LYS A 199 0.54 7.23 -1.46
CA LYS A 199 -0.01 7.30 -2.82
C LYS A 199 0.55 8.53 -3.53
N THR A 200 1.33 8.34 -4.58
CA THR A 200 1.88 9.45 -5.38
C THR A 200 0.92 9.84 -6.51
N PRO A 201 0.99 11.10 -7.01
CA PRO A 201 0.44 11.41 -8.32
C PRO A 201 1.18 10.60 -9.41
N PRO A 202 0.77 10.67 -10.68
CA PRO A 202 1.47 9.97 -11.75
C PRO A 202 2.97 10.25 -11.81
N ARG A 203 3.77 9.20 -11.52
CA ARG A 203 5.24 9.22 -11.47
C ARG A 203 5.83 7.91 -12.00
N THR A 204 7.06 7.99 -12.50
CA THR A 204 7.85 6.78 -12.80
C THR A 204 8.21 6.08 -11.48
N THR A 205 8.52 4.78 -11.53
CA THR A 205 8.90 4.03 -10.32
C THR A 205 10.11 4.65 -9.62
N ALA A 206 11.12 5.09 -10.39
CA ALA A 206 12.31 5.75 -9.84
C ALA A 206 11.99 7.07 -9.12
N LYS A 207 11.12 7.92 -9.70
CA LYS A 207 10.70 9.18 -9.08
C LYS A 207 9.85 8.95 -7.83
N ALA A 208 8.96 7.96 -7.86
CA ALA A 208 8.16 7.60 -6.68
C ALA A 208 9.04 7.03 -5.55
N ALA A 209 10.09 6.27 -5.88
CA ALA A 209 11.07 5.81 -4.90
C ALA A 209 11.92 6.96 -4.32
N ALA A 210 12.20 8.02 -5.09
CA ALA A 210 12.85 9.22 -4.55
C ALA A 210 11.93 9.95 -3.57
N ILE A 211 10.66 10.17 -3.94
CA ILE A 211 9.65 10.76 -3.05
C ILE A 211 9.55 9.97 -1.74
N ALA A 212 9.45 8.63 -1.81
CA ALA A 212 9.37 7.81 -0.61
C ALA A 212 10.58 7.99 0.33
N ARG A 213 11.78 8.21 -0.21
CA ARG A 213 12.98 8.51 0.60
C ARG A 213 12.89 9.88 1.25
N ASP A 214 12.44 10.88 0.48
CA ASP A 214 12.28 12.25 0.97
C ASP A 214 11.25 12.31 2.12
N GLU A 215 10.19 11.49 2.04
CA GLU A 215 9.19 11.28 3.11
C GLU A 215 9.70 10.43 4.29
N GLY A 216 10.96 9.97 4.24
CA GLY A 216 11.62 9.30 5.37
C GLY A 216 11.46 7.78 5.44
N LEU A 217 10.96 7.11 4.39
CA LEU A 217 10.99 5.65 4.32
C LEU A 217 12.44 5.16 4.14
N ILE A 218 12.87 4.22 4.99
CA ILE A 218 14.17 3.56 4.90
C ILE A 218 14.11 2.18 4.22
N GLU A 219 12.91 1.62 4.10
CA GLU A 219 12.64 0.42 3.29
C GLU A 219 11.30 0.63 2.59
N ALA A 220 11.25 0.37 1.29
CA ALA A 220 10.08 0.65 0.48
C ALA A 220 9.82 -0.43 -0.57
N TYR A 221 8.55 -0.74 -0.72
CA TYR A 221 8.04 -1.79 -1.60
C TYR A 221 6.79 -1.26 -2.27
N TYR A 222 6.44 -1.82 -3.43
CA TYR A 222 5.20 -1.48 -4.11
C TYR A 222 4.22 -2.67 -4.07
N VAL A 223 2.95 -2.35 -3.83
CA VAL A 223 1.80 -3.27 -3.87
C VAL A 223 1.17 -3.29 -5.27
N ASP A 224 -0.06 -3.73 -5.50
CA ASP A 224 -0.65 -3.58 -6.85
C ASP A 224 -0.82 -2.07 -7.21
N GLN A 225 -0.53 -1.69 -8.47
CA GLN A 225 -0.25 -0.29 -8.87
C GLN A 225 -1.09 0.19 -10.07
N GLY A 226 -0.96 1.47 -10.41
CA GLY A 226 -1.53 2.06 -11.61
C GLY A 226 -3.03 2.31 -11.43
N ASN A 227 -3.84 1.88 -12.40
CA ASN A 227 -5.30 2.00 -12.30
C ASN A 227 -5.92 1.23 -11.12
N LYS A 228 -5.11 0.44 -10.41
CA LYS A 228 -5.46 -0.34 -9.21
C LYS A 228 -4.98 0.27 -7.90
N ALA A 229 -4.23 1.37 -7.92
CA ALA A 229 -3.79 2.04 -6.70
C ALA A 229 -4.98 2.72 -6.00
N ARG A 230 -5.20 2.41 -4.72
CA ARG A 230 -6.24 3.00 -3.87
C ARG A 230 -5.63 3.50 -2.58
N PHE A 231 -6.13 4.66 -2.17
CA PHE A 231 -5.93 5.22 -0.85
C PHE A 231 -7.27 5.86 -0.43
N ILE A 232 -8.06 5.12 0.34
CA ILE A 232 -9.43 5.51 0.70
C ILE A 232 -9.45 5.82 2.19
N VAL A 233 -9.81 7.05 2.53
CA VAL A 233 -10.12 7.44 3.90
C VAL A 233 -11.64 7.50 3.99
N PRO A 234 -12.30 6.63 4.78
CA PRO A 234 -13.76 6.58 4.84
C PRO A 234 -14.40 7.95 5.04
N GLY A 235 -15.41 8.27 4.23
CA GLY A 235 -16.12 9.56 4.24
C GLY A 235 -15.31 10.78 3.78
N GLN A 236 -14.02 10.65 3.43
CA GLN A 236 -13.14 11.81 3.17
C GLN A 236 -12.41 11.71 1.84
N ILE A 237 -11.69 10.61 1.60
CA ILE A 237 -10.96 10.38 0.35
C ILE A 237 -11.61 9.19 -0.35
N ASP A 238 -12.26 9.52 -1.47
CA ASP A 238 -12.87 8.55 -2.34
C ASP A 238 -12.01 8.30 -3.56
N ASP A 239 -11.17 7.28 -3.48
CA ASP A 239 -10.29 6.86 -4.56
C ASP A 239 -10.91 5.71 -5.38
N ARG A 240 -12.25 5.69 -5.51
CA ARG A 240 -12.97 4.67 -6.28
C ARG A 240 -12.63 4.75 -7.79
N PRO A 241 -12.40 3.61 -8.45
CA PRO A 241 -11.97 3.55 -9.85
C PRO A 241 -13.08 3.25 -10.84
N ARG A 242 -12.67 3.10 -12.11
CA ARG A 242 -13.41 2.37 -13.17
C ARG A 242 -13.26 0.84 -13.12
N HIS A 243 -12.39 0.28 -12.26
CA HIS A 243 -12.06 -1.16 -12.23
C HIS A 243 -12.06 -1.74 -10.81
N ASN A 244 -12.79 -2.83 -10.63
CA ASN A 244 -13.03 -3.47 -9.34
C ASN A 244 -11.76 -4.10 -8.79
N LEU A 245 -11.43 -3.82 -7.52
CA LEU A 245 -10.33 -4.47 -6.83
C LEU A 245 -10.81 -5.59 -5.93
N PRO A 246 -10.11 -6.73 -5.94
CA PRO A 246 -10.44 -7.87 -5.11
C PRO A 246 -9.86 -7.79 -3.69
N TYR A 247 -8.86 -6.94 -3.46
CA TYR A 247 -8.11 -6.89 -2.21
C TYR A 247 -7.82 -5.45 -1.78
N LEU A 248 -8.40 -5.04 -0.66
CA LEU A 248 -7.99 -3.84 0.06
C LEU A 248 -7.51 -4.22 1.46
N LEU A 249 -6.38 -3.65 1.87
CA LEU A 249 -5.92 -3.70 3.24
C LEU A 249 -6.64 -2.61 4.02
N ARG A 250 -7.30 -3.03 5.10
CA ARG A 250 -8.02 -2.15 6.00
C ARG A 250 -7.17 -1.87 7.22
N VAL A 251 -7.05 -0.61 7.59
CA VAL A 251 -6.51 -0.17 8.86
C VAL A 251 -7.68 0.26 9.73
N ALA A 252 -7.73 -0.22 10.97
CA ALA A 252 -8.75 0.15 11.94
C ALA A 252 -8.14 0.25 13.34
N GLU A 253 -8.89 0.82 14.27
CA GLU A 253 -8.49 0.79 15.68
C GLU A 253 -8.34 -0.66 16.18
N ARG A 254 -7.39 -0.85 17.09
CA ARG A 254 -6.98 -2.18 17.57
C ARG A 254 -8.12 -3.08 18.03
N ASP A 255 -9.05 -2.51 18.79
CA ASP A 255 -10.08 -3.26 19.50
C ASP A 255 -11.39 -3.31 18.70
N HIS A 256 -11.40 -2.73 17.50
CA HIS A 256 -12.57 -2.78 16.63
C HIS A 256 -12.63 -4.14 15.90
N PRO A 257 -13.70 -4.95 16.09
CA PRO A 257 -13.86 -6.19 15.36
C PRO A 257 -14.06 -5.89 13.87
N TRP A 258 -13.45 -6.72 13.02
CA TRP A 258 -13.72 -6.72 11.58
C TRP A 258 -14.87 -7.67 11.29
N VAL A 259 -15.96 -7.12 10.75
CA VAL A 259 -17.01 -7.91 10.11
C VAL A 259 -16.69 -7.88 8.62
N THR A 260 -16.29 -9.01 8.05
CA THR A 260 -16.09 -9.11 6.60
C THR A 260 -17.35 -8.61 5.89
N PRO A 261 -17.28 -7.58 5.04
CA PRO A 261 -18.41 -7.17 4.22
C PRO A 261 -18.84 -8.39 3.42
N THR A 262 -19.99 -8.94 3.75
CA THR A 262 -20.55 -10.06 2.99
C THR A 262 -20.69 -9.62 1.56
N GLU A 263 -20.23 -10.46 0.62
CA GLU A 263 -20.47 -10.28 -0.82
C GLU A 263 -21.92 -9.84 -1.03
N ARG A 264 -22.13 -8.79 -1.84
CA ARG A 264 -23.48 -8.36 -2.23
C ARG A 264 -24.30 -9.62 -2.57
N PRO A 265 -25.51 -9.79 -2.01
CA PRO A 265 -26.35 -10.92 -2.40
C PRO A 265 -26.51 -10.86 -3.92
N LYS A 266 -26.12 -11.94 -4.60
CA LYS A 266 -26.29 -12.08 -6.05
C LYS A 266 -27.71 -11.65 -6.37
N LYS A 267 -27.89 -10.59 -7.16
CA LYS A 267 -29.20 -10.23 -7.69
C LYS A 267 -29.80 -11.49 -8.29
N ARG A 268 -30.82 -12.05 -7.65
CA ARG A 268 -31.65 -13.10 -8.21
C ARG A 268 -32.15 -12.53 -9.54
N ARG A 269 -31.60 -13.00 -10.66
CA ARG A 269 -32.23 -12.79 -11.96
C ARG A 269 -33.65 -13.35 -11.81
N LYS A 270 -34.64 -12.46 -11.77
CA LYS A 270 -36.03 -12.87 -11.98
C LYS A 270 -36.02 -13.58 -13.33
N ARG A 271 -36.16 -14.90 -13.34
CA ARG A 271 -36.67 -15.59 -14.52
C ARG A 271 -38.06 -15.02 -14.71
N ALA A 272 -38.26 -14.28 -15.78
CA ALA A 272 -39.60 -14.09 -16.30
C ALA A 272 -40.10 -15.50 -16.62
N ALA A 273 -41.11 -15.95 -15.88
CA ALA A 273 -41.98 -17.00 -16.37
C ALA A 273 -42.70 -16.38 -17.56
N ALA A 274 -42.44 -16.92 -18.74
CA ALA A 274 -43.32 -16.74 -19.88
C ALA A 274 -44.44 -17.75 -19.67
N ASP A 275 -45.64 -17.24 -19.40
CA ASP A 275 -46.90 -17.89 -19.78
C ASP A 275 -47.25 -17.41 -21.20
#